data_AF-A0A812LW52-F1
#
_entry.id   AF-A0A812LW52-F1
#
_cell.length_a   1.000
_cell.length_b   1.000
_cell.length_c   1.000
_cell.angle_alpha   90.00
_cell.angle_beta   90.00
_cell.angle_gamma   90.00
#
_symmetry.space_group_name_H-M   'P 1'
#
loop_
_entity.id
_entity.type
_entity.pdbx_description
1 polymer ?
#
loop_
_entity_poly.entity_id
_entity_poly.type
_entity_poly.pdbx_seq_one_letter_code
_entity_poly.pdbx_strand_id
1 'polypeptide(L)'
;MVFDMIDNVAAADAAGGLLPAPLTKMGSFSGKNNARDFARSVRLPVVLGYAPDYVETVLKKKSDSEEEERVKIPVLMPHKILSFLFGELGLSIDADTVSKYWAHCKRHCPWACSDDFDGTHIPVSLYGDTARYGQGYDQSKVTGCFMSLVLRRPKSTRMSQWLLWSLDTDLSLGWKSHNPLYLAVVQSLDAAFDGLTPDNRPLGRKYAVTQIKGDWEYHYQTWRLKRWWKTRWCCWRCDAENHHQARHPITDFSDDPSWAATELSHNQFVVEGIGQNHVCALTKT
;
A
#
# COMPACT_ATOMS: atom_id res chain seq x y z
N MET A 1 23.08 8.54 18.37
CA MET A 1 21.75 8.64 17.73
C MET A 1 20.73 7.57 18.16
N VAL A 2 21.08 6.58 19.00
CA VAL A 2 20.11 5.64 19.62
C VAL A 2 19.82 6.00 21.10
N PHE A 3 20.75 6.72 21.75
CA PHE A 3 20.57 7.19 23.13
C PHE A 3 19.53 8.32 23.25
N ASP A 4 19.39 9.20 22.25
CA ASP A 4 18.37 10.27 22.24
C ASP A 4 16.92 9.77 22.22
N MET A 5 16.65 8.53 21.80
CA MET A 5 15.28 7.99 21.79
C MET A 5 14.84 7.46 23.16
N ILE A 6 15.79 7.02 24.00
CA ILE A 6 15.50 6.50 25.34
C ILE A 6 15.24 7.68 26.29
N ASP A 7 16.02 8.76 26.17
CA ASP A 7 15.87 9.96 27.01
C ASP A 7 14.54 10.69 26.74
N ASN A 8 14.04 10.65 25.50
CA ASN A 8 12.73 11.21 25.14
C ASN A 8 11.54 10.42 25.72
N VAL A 9 11.71 9.13 26.00
CA VAL A 9 10.67 8.31 26.66
C VAL A 9 10.65 8.58 28.16
N ALA A 10 11.82 8.71 28.79
CA ALA A 10 11.92 9.08 30.21
C ALA A 10 11.43 10.52 30.49
N ALA A 11 11.69 11.46 29.59
CA ALA A 11 11.21 12.84 29.71
C ALA A 11 9.68 12.97 29.56
N ALA A 12 9.04 12.08 28.77
CA ALA A 12 7.58 12.06 28.62
C ALA A 12 6.86 11.51 29.87
N ASP A 13 7.49 10.58 30.60
CA ASP A 13 6.99 10.00 31.85
C ASP A 13 7.00 11.02 33.00
N ALA A 14 8.05 11.85 33.07
CA ALA A 14 8.18 12.92 34.07
C ALA A 14 7.19 14.09 33.88
N ALA A 15 6.62 14.25 32.68
CA ALA A 15 5.74 15.37 32.32
C ALA A 15 4.22 15.05 32.39
N GLY A 16 3.84 13.87 32.89
CA GLY A 16 2.44 13.44 32.89
C GLY A 16 1.87 13.22 31.49
N GLY A 17 2.74 13.01 30.49
CA GLY A 17 2.32 12.63 29.15
C GLY A 17 1.70 11.24 29.18
N LEU A 18 0.57 11.05 28.52
CA LEU A 18 0.01 9.73 28.24
C LEU A 18 1.11 8.86 27.61
N LEU A 19 1.65 7.91 28.38
CA LEU A 19 2.55 6.88 27.85
C LEU A 19 1.88 6.31 26.60
N PRO A 20 2.58 6.22 25.46
CA PRO A 20 2.05 5.48 24.33
C PRO A 20 1.74 4.08 24.87
N ALA A 21 0.47 3.67 24.78
CA ALA A 21 0.05 2.34 25.19
C ALA A 21 1.08 1.33 24.68
N PRO A 22 1.55 0.38 25.53
CA PRO A 22 2.59 -0.57 25.14
C PRO A 22 2.21 -1.09 23.77
N LEU A 23 3.10 -0.94 22.78
CA LEU A 23 2.86 -1.27 21.38
C LEU A 23 2.20 -2.66 21.32
N THR A 24 0.88 -2.70 21.32
CA THR A 24 0.14 -3.95 21.33
C THR A 24 0.50 -4.60 20.02
N LYS A 25 0.97 -5.85 20.07
CA LYS A 25 1.49 -6.57 18.91
C LYS A 25 0.47 -6.49 17.76
N MET A 26 0.66 -5.55 16.84
CA MET A 26 -0.11 -5.50 15.60
C MET A 26 0.17 -6.83 14.90
N GLY A 27 -0.88 -7.62 14.67
CA GLY A 27 -0.76 -8.97 14.13
C GLY A 27 -1.01 -10.12 15.11
N SER A 28 -1.26 -9.86 16.40
CA SER A 28 -1.84 -10.89 17.29
C SER A 28 -3.35 -11.01 17.04
N PHE A 29 -3.73 -11.68 15.96
CA PHE A 29 -5.11 -11.78 15.46
C PHE A 29 -6.01 -12.70 16.33
N SER A 30 -6.25 -12.36 17.60
CA SER A 30 -7.32 -12.99 18.38
C SER A 30 -8.63 -12.23 18.17
N GLY A 31 -9.66 -12.93 17.67
CA GLY A 31 -10.88 -12.31 17.12
C GLY A 31 -11.68 -11.36 18.02
N LYS A 32 -11.39 -11.30 19.33
CA LYS A 32 -12.10 -10.42 20.29
C LYS A 32 -11.52 -9.00 20.39
N ASN A 33 -10.28 -8.75 19.97
CA ASN A 33 -9.61 -7.45 20.15
C ASN A 33 -9.27 -6.69 18.84
N ASN A 34 -9.47 -7.31 17.67
CA ASN A 34 -8.99 -6.81 16.38
C ASN A 34 -9.56 -5.42 15.99
N ALA A 35 -10.88 -5.23 16.04
CA ALA A 35 -11.50 -3.94 15.71
C ALA A 35 -11.05 -2.83 16.67
N ARG A 36 -10.94 -3.15 17.97
CA ARG A 36 -10.58 -2.18 19.00
C ARG A 36 -9.13 -1.72 18.85
N ASP A 37 -8.22 -2.64 18.61
CA ASP A 37 -6.79 -2.33 18.50
C ASP A 37 -6.45 -1.67 17.16
N PHE A 38 -7.13 -2.07 16.08
CA PHE A 38 -7.06 -1.36 14.80
C PHE A 38 -7.59 0.08 14.94
N ALA A 39 -8.79 0.25 15.51
CA ALA A 39 -9.38 1.56 15.72
C ALA A 39 -8.52 2.50 16.60
N ARG A 40 -7.94 1.96 17.68
CA ARG A 40 -6.97 2.70 18.53
C ARG A 40 -5.74 3.14 17.74
N SER A 41 -5.24 2.29 16.86
CA SER A 41 -4.04 2.56 16.06
C SER A 41 -4.30 3.59 14.96
N VAL A 42 -5.48 3.55 14.35
CA VAL A 42 -5.87 4.44 13.24
C VAL A 42 -6.25 5.84 13.75
N ARG A 43 -6.55 6.00 15.06
CA ARG A 43 -6.92 7.29 15.70
C ARG A 43 -8.05 8.05 15.00
N LEU A 44 -8.86 7.37 14.18
CA LEU A 44 -10.11 7.92 13.73
C LEU A 44 -11.08 7.88 14.91
N PRO A 45 -11.82 8.96 15.20
CA PRO A 45 -12.90 8.87 16.16
C PRO A 45 -13.81 7.74 15.67
N VAL A 46 -13.98 6.70 16.49
CA VAL A 46 -14.85 5.56 16.19
C VAL A 46 -16.29 6.05 16.34
N VAL A 47 -16.67 7.00 15.49
CA VAL A 47 -18.06 7.28 15.17
C VAL A 47 -18.50 6.09 14.33
N LEU A 48 -19.64 5.50 14.67
CA LEU A 48 -20.15 4.23 14.13
C LEU A 48 -20.14 4.16 12.58
N GLY A 49 -20.10 5.30 11.87
CA GLY A 49 -20.03 5.39 10.41
C GLY A 49 -18.67 5.05 9.78
N TYR A 50 -17.57 5.06 10.54
CA TYR A 50 -16.20 4.86 10.01
C TYR A 50 -15.50 3.60 10.53
N ALA A 51 -16.27 2.67 11.08
CA ALA A 51 -15.73 1.37 11.47
C ALA A 51 -15.11 0.64 10.25
N PRO A 52 -14.01 -0.10 10.44
CA PRO A 52 -13.44 -0.92 9.39
C PRO A 52 -14.45 -1.98 8.96
N ASP A 53 -14.51 -2.24 7.66
CA ASP A 53 -15.23 -3.39 7.13
C ASP A 53 -14.36 -4.63 7.30
N TYR A 54 -14.96 -5.82 7.24
CA TYR A 54 -14.23 -7.08 7.33
C TYR A 54 -14.22 -7.75 5.97
N VAL A 55 -13.03 -7.93 5.42
CA VAL A 55 -12.82 -8.63 4.16
C VAL A 55 -12.30 -10.03 4.46
N GLU A 56 -12.95 -11.04 3.89
CA GLU A 56 -12.49 -12.42 3.99
C GLU A 56 -11.29 -12.65 3.06
N THR A 57 -10.24 -13.27 3.57
CA THR A 57 -9.08 -13.71 2.81
C THR A 57 -8.55 -15.04 3.35
N VAL A 58 -7.48 -15.56 2.75
CA VAL A 58 -6.79 -16.78 3.19
C VAL A 58 -5.40 -16.47 3.70
N LEU A 59 -4.98 -17.13 4.78
CA LEU A 59 -3.63 -17.09 5.34
C LEU A 59 -3.12 -18.51 5.59
N LYS A 60 -1.83 -18.67 5.83
CA LYS A 60 -1.27 -19.90 6.41
C LYS A 60 -1.73 -20.03 7.85
N LYS A 61 -2.01 -21.26 8.29
CA LYS A 61 -2.24 -21.52 9.71
C LYS A 61 -0.94 -21.33 10.48
N LYS A 62 -1.05 -20.71 11.66
CA LYS A 62 0.11 -20.52 12.53
C LYS A 62 0.70 -21.84 13.06
N SER A 63 -0.13 -22.87 13.20
CA SER A 63 0.28 -24.20 13.67
C SER A 63 0.90 -25.08 12.58
N ASP A 64 0.58 -24.81 11.32
CA ASP A 64 1.00 -25.61 10.17
C ASP A 64 1.08 -24.71 8.93
N SER A 65 2.30 -24.50 8.42
CA SER A 65 2.55 -23.60 7.30
C SER A 65 2.02 -24.11 5.96
N GLU A 66 1.71 -25.41 5.85
CA GLU A 66 1.16 -26.03 4.64
C GLU A 66 -0.37 -25.95 4.59
N GLU A 67 -1.02 -25.72 5.73
CA GLU A 67 -2.46 -25.56 5.81
C GLU A 67 -2.89 -24.09 5.65
N GLU A 68 -4.01 -23.90 4.94
CA GLU A 68 -4.64 -22.58 4.79
C GLU A 68 -5.84 -22.42 5.72
N GLU A 69 -6.08 -21.20 6.19
CA GLU A 69 -7.29 -20.83 6.91
C GLU A 69 -7.93 -19.56 6.34
N ARG A 70 -9.26 -19.53 6.36
CA ARG A 70 -10.03 -18.33 6.02
C ARG A 70 -10.12 -17.42 7.23
N VAL A 71 -9.75 -16.16 7.04
CA VAL A 71 -9.74 -15.15 8.09
C VAL A 71 -10.46 -13.89 7.62
N LYS A 72 -11.03 -13.15 8.57
CA LYS A 72 -11.61 -11.84 8.32
C LYS A 72 -10.65 -10.75 8.78
N ILE A 73 -10.18 -9.94 7.84
CA ILE A 73 -9.22 -8.87 8.07
C ILE A 73 -9.95 -7.53 8.07
N PRO A 74 -9.72 -6.65 9.08
CA PRO A 74 -10.27 -5.31 9.06
C PRO A 74 -9.64 -4.49 7.93
N VAL A 75 -10.49 -3.87 7.12
CA VAL A 75 -10.10 -2.98 6.02
C VAL A 75 -10.83 -1.65 6.20
N LEU A 76 -10.07 -0.58 6.34
CA LEU A 76 -10.58 0.77 6.32
C LEU A 76 -10.73 1.24 4.88
N MET A 77 -11.97 1.38 4.44
CA MET A 77 -12.26 1.68 3.03
C MET A 77 -11.87 3.12 2.66
N PRO A 78 -11.20 3.34 1.51
CA PRO A 78 -10.85 4.66 1.01
C PRO A 78 -11.99 5.68 1.02
N HIS A 79 -13.18 5.33 0.52
CA HIS A 79 -14.32 6.25 0.46
C HIS A 79 -14.76 6.74 1.84
N LYS A 80 -14.68 5.90 2.87
CA LYS A 80 -14.96 6.26 4.27
C LYS A 80 -13.94 7.28 4.79
N ILE A 81 -12.65 7.05 4.52
CA ILE A 81 -11.57 7.98 4.89
C ILE A 81 -11.79 9.32 4.17
N LEU A 82 -12.05 9.30 2.87
CA LEU A 82 -12.24 10.51 2.07
C LEU A 82 -13.48 11.30 2.51
N SER A 83 -14.60 10.61 2.75
CA SER A 83 -15.83 11.20 3.31
C SER A 83 -15.56 11.89 4.65
N PHE A 84 -14.86 11.22 5.57
CA PHE A 84 -14.49 11.79 6.86
C PHE A 84 -13.60 13.03 6.72
N LEU A 85 -12.52 12.92 5.94
CA LEU A 85 -11.53 13.99 5.78
C LEU A 85 -12.16 15.25 5.18
N PHE A 86 -12.92 15.13 4.10
CA PHE A 86 -13.46 16.28 3.37
C PHE A 86 -14.84 16.71 3.86
N GLY A 87 -15.68 15.77 4.30
CA GLY A 87 -17.04 16.04 4.76
C GLY A 87 -17.11 16.47 6.23
N GLU A 88 -16.42 15.78 7.13
CA GLU A 88 -16.51 16.06 8.58
C GLU A 88 -15.38 16.96 9.07
N LEU A 89 -14.13 16.65 8.73
CA LEU A 89 -12.98 17.46 9.15
C LEU A 89 -12.82 18.74 8.33
N GLY A 90 -13.58 18.90 7.24
CA GLY A 90 -13.52 20.08 6.38
C GLY A 90 -12.16 20.28 5.70
N LEU A 91 -11.41 19.19 5.46
CA LEU A 91 -10.19 19.28 4.67
C LEU A 91 -10.52 19.85 3.29
N SER A 92 -9.73 20.82 2.85
CA SER A 92 -9.85 21.40 1.51
C SER A 92 -8.54 21.28 0.76
N ILE A 93 -8.65 21.05 -0.54
CA ILE A 93 -7.57 21.18 -1.51
C ILE A 93 -8.09 22.13 -2.57
N ASP A 94 -7.32 23.18 -2.82
CA ASP A 94 -7.67 24.23 -3.76
C ASP A 94 -7.77 23.68 -5.21
N ALA A 95 -8.77 24.15 -5.95
CA ALA A 95 -9.07 23.64 -7.29
C ALA A 95 -8.00 24.02 -8.32
N ASP A 96 -7.37 25.19 -8.17
CA ASP A 96 -6.25 25.60 -9.02
C ASP A 96 -5.02 24.70 -8.77
N THR A 97 -4.79 24.29 -7.52
CA THR A 97 -3.75 23.30 -7.20
C THR A 97 -4.00 21.95 -7.89
N VAL A 98 -5.24 21.47 -7.90
CA VAL A 98 -5.62 20.23 -8.60
C VAL A 98 -5.44 20.39 -10.12
N SER A 99 -5.88 21.51 -10.69
CA SER A 99 -5.72 21.81 -12.12
C SER A 99 -4.25 21.85 -12.55
N LYS A 100 -3.39 22.52 -11.77
CA LYS A 100 -1.93 22.57 -12.01
C LYS A 100 -1.30 21.17 -11.97
N TYR A 101 -1.73 20.32 -11.04
CA TYR A 101 -1.28 18.93 -10.97
C TYR A 101 -1.63 18.16 -12.26
N TRP A 102 -2.88 18.21 -12.70
CA TRP A 102 -3.32 17.51 -13.92
C TRP A 102 -2.68 18.08 -15.18
N ALA A 103 -2.50 19.40 -15.27
CA ALA A 103 -1.78 20.02 -16.38
C ALA A 103 -0.32 19.55 -16.44
N HIS A 104 0.33 19.34 -15.28
CA HIS A 104 1.67 18.73 -15.24
C HIS A 104 1.63 17.26 -15.66
N CYS A 105 0.71 16.45 -15.14
CA CYS A 105 0.58 15.04 -15.53
C CYS A 105 0.30 14.89 -17.02
N LYS A 106 -0.61 15.66 -17.63
CA LYS A 106 -0.89 15.60 -19.08
C LYS A 106 0.33 15.91 -19.95
N ARG A 107 1.31 16.68 -19.45
CA ARG A 107 2.56 16.96 -20.18
C ARG A 107 3.60 15.85 -20.08
N HIS A 108 3.59 15.06 -19.01
CA HIS A 108 4.69 14.14 -18.69
C HIS A 108 4.27 12.67 -18.55
N CYS A 109 2.98 12.39 -18.43
CA CYS A 109 2.42 11.09 -18.14
C CYS A 109 1.36 10.73 -19.19
N PRO A 110 1.65 9.83 -20.15
CA PRO A 110 0.72 9.47 -21.22
C PRO A 110 -0.67 9.00 -20.72
N TRP A 111 -0.70 8.29 -19.58
CA TRP A 111 -1.95 7.81 -18.98
C TRP A 111 -2.89 8.94 -18.53
N ALA A 112 -2.37 10.12 -18.22
CA ALA A 112 -3.17 11.26 -17.74
C ALA A 112 -3.93 11.97 -18.86
N CYS A 113 -3.66 11.61 -20.13
CA CYS A 113 -4.34 12.14 -21.30
C CYS A 113 -5.65 11.38 -21.64
N SER A 114 -6.03 10.35 -20.86
CA SER A 114 -7.32 9.67 -21.06
C SER A 114 -8.49 10.66 -20.89
N ASP A 115 -9.54 10.47 -21.70
CA ASP A 115 -10.79 11.24 -21.61
C ASP A 115 -11.52 11.01 -20.28
N ASP A 116 -11.19 9.93 -19.58
CA ASP A 116 -11.74 9.62 -18.25
C ASP A 116 -11.29 10.68 -17.20
N PHE A 117 -10.20 11.41 -17.45
CA PHE A 117 -9.67 12.43 -16.54
C PHE A 117 -10.08 13.86 -16.95
N ASP A 118 -11.17 14.33 -16.34
CA ASP A 118 -11.67 15.71 -16.47
C ASP A 118 -10.79 16.78 -15.78
N GLY A 119 -9.71 16.37 -15.09
CA GLY A 119 -8.80 17.28 -14.39
C GLY A 119 -9.32 17.81 -13.05
N THR A 120 -10.46 17.33 -12.56
CA THR A 120 -11.06 17.75 -11.27
C THR A 120 -10.82 16.75 -10.14
N HIS A 121 -10.34 15.55 -10.48
CA HIS A 121 -10.12 14.47 -9.54
C HIS A 121 -8.99 14.81 -8.56
N ILE A 122 -9.24 14.69 -7.26
CA ILE A 122 -8.19 14.84 -6.25
C ILE A 122 -7.26 13.62 -6.33
N PRO A 123 -5.95 13.82 -6.56
CA PRO A 123 -5.02 12.71 -6.67
C PRO A 123 -4.74 12.07 -5.31
N VAL A 124 -4.93 10.76 -5.25
CA VAL A 124 -4.58 9.90 -4.11
C VAL A 124 -3.46 8.94 -4.49
N SER A 125 -2.73 8.46 -3.49
CA SER A 125 -1.72 7.42 -3.69
C SER A 125 -1.92 6.25 -2.75
N LEU A 126 -1.60 5.06 -3.25
CA LEU A 126 -1.47 3.84 -2.46
C LEU A 126 0.00 3.57 -2.22
N TYR A 127 0.34 3.20 -0.99
CA TYR A 127 1.68 2.85 -0.57
C TYR A 127 1.65 1.53 0.18
N GLY A 128 2.49 0.59 -0.23
CA GLY A 128 2.69 -0.66 0.45
C GLY A 128 4.04 -0.75 1.14
N ASP A 129 4.09 -1.30 2.35
CA ASP A 129 5.34 -1.42 3.09
C ASP A 129 5.37 -2.70 3.92
N THR A 130 6.57 -3.21 4.16
CA THR A 130 6.80 -4.31 5.08
C THR A 130 7.74 -3.87 6.19
N ALA A 131 7.23 -3.84 7.42
CA ALA A 131 7.98 -3.46 8.59
C ALA A 131 8.37 -4.70 9.41
N ARG A 132 9.64 -4.79 9.80
CA ARG A 132 10.10 -5.72 10.84
C ARG A 132 9.88 -5.10 12.21
N TYR A 133 9.39 -5.90 13.15
CA TYR A 133 9.23 -5.51 14.54
C TYR A 133 9.62 -6.66 15.47
N GLY A 134 9.92 -6.33 16.72
CA GLY A 134 10.54 -7.26 17.67
C GLY A 134 12.07 -7.15 17.68
N GLN A 135 12.71 -7.88 18.58
CA GLN A 135 14.17 -7.92 18.75
C GLN A 135 14.66 -9.37 18.79
N GLY A 136 15.88 -9.60 18.32
CA GLY A 136 16.51 -10.92 18.37
C GLY A 136 15.78 -11.97 17.54
N TYR A 137 15.48 -13.11 18.16
CA TYR A 137 14.82 -14.26 17.52
C TYR A 137 13.30 -14.09 17.36
N ASP A 138 12.68 -13.14 18.08
CA ASP A 138 11.25 -12.85 18.00
C ASP A 138 10.91 -11.78 16.95
N GLN A 139 11.72 -11.69 15.89
CA GLN A 139 11.42 -10.80 14.77
C GLN A 139 10.21 -11.30 14.02
N SER A 140 9.20 -10.45 13.91
CA SER A 140 8.02 -10.66 13.08
C SER A 140 7.96 -9.58 12.01
N LYS A 141 7.28 -9.87 10.91
CA LYS A 141 7.06 -8.93 9.81
C LYS A 141 5.58 -8.63 9.66
N VAL A 142 5.26 -7.37 9.41
CA VAL A 142 3.91 -6.93 9.07
C VAL A 142 3.94 -6.20 7.73
N THR A 143 3.06 -6.60 6.83
CA THR A 143 2.82 -5.90 5.57
C THR A 143 1.59 -5.03 5.74
N GLY A 144 1.70 -3.76 5.37
CA GLY A 144 0.61 -2.79 5.43
C GLY A 144 0.36 -2.14 4.08
N CYS A 145 -0.89 -1.78 3.83
CA CYS A 145 -1.28 -0.93 2.71
C CYS A 145 -1.84 0.38 3.25
N PHE A 146 -1.38 1.50 2.70
CA PHE A 146 -1.69 2.85 3.14
C PHE A 146 -2.25 3.66 1.98
N MET A 147 -3.14 4.60 2.28
CA MET A 147 -3.54 5.65 1.37
C MET A 147 -2.99 7.00 1.82
N SER A 148 -2.69 7.90 0.88
CA SER A 148 -2.38 9.30 1.17
C SER A 148 -2.94 10.24 0.09
N LEU A 149 -3.05 11.53 0.41
CA LEU A 149 -3.45 12.58 -0.54
C LEU A 149 -2.19 13.20 -1.15
N VAL A 150 -2.02 13.12 -2.47
CA VAL A 150 -0.78 13.51 -3.15
C VAL A 150 -0.45 15.00 -2.99
N LEU A 151 -1.49 15.84 -2.96
CA LEU A 151 -1.36 17.30 -2.86
C LEU A 151 -1.37 17.81 -1.42
N ARG A 152 -1.37 16.93 -0.42
CA ARG A 152 -1.36 17.33 0.99
C ARG A 152 -0.04 16.94 1.64
N ARG A 153 0.69 17.94 2.17
CA ARG A 153 1.93 17.73 2.93
C ARG A 153 1.82 18.34 4.32
N PRO A 154 1.22 17.61 5.29
CA PRO A 154 1.21 18.07 6.68
C PRO A 154 2.63 18.08 7.24
N LYS A 155 2.87 18.85 8.31
CA LYS A 155 4.16 18.90 9.01
C LYS A 155 4.60 17.54 9.56
N SER A 156 3.63 16.69 9.93
CA SER A 156 3.88 15.35 10.43
C SER A 156 3.44 14.32 9.40
N THR A 157 4.37 13.46 8.96
CA THR A 157 4.08 12.38 8.00
C THR A 157 2.98 11.45 8.49
N ARG A 158 2.86 11.26 9.82
CA ARG A 158 1.80 10.46 10.45
C ARG A 158 0.38 10.98 10.17
N MET A 159 0.23 12.24 9.78
CA MET A 159 -1.05 12.85 9.39
C MET A 159 -1.32 12.79 7.89
N SER A 160 -0.41 12.23 7.10
CA SER A 160 -0.53 12.13 5.64
C SER A 160 -0.88 10.74 5.15
N GLN A 161 -0.75 9.73 6.00
CA GLN A 161 -0.89 8.32 5.65
C GLN A 161 -1.94 7.67 6.52
N TRP A 162 -2.90 6.99 5.89
CA TRP A 162 -3.97 6.24 6.54
C TRP A 162 -3.80 4.76 6.23
N LEU A 163 -3.64 3.94 7.27
CA LEU A 163 -3.56 2.48 7.14
C LEU A 163 -4.92 1.94 6.67
N LEU A 164 -4.94 1.27 5.52
CA LEU A 164 -6.11 0.60 4.98
C LEU A 164 -6.27 -0.79 5.61
N TRP A 165 -5.21 -1.57 5.62
CA TRP A 165 -5.18 -2.90 6.24
C TRP A 165 -3.73 -3.31 6.54
N SER A 166 -3.57 -4.28 7.44
CA SER A 166 -2.28 -4.92 7.72
C SER A 166 -2.41 -6.43 7.89
N LEU A 167 -1.35 -7.14 7.55
CA LEU A 167 -1.25 -8.59 7.59
C LEU A 167 0.12 -9.01 8.15
N ASP A 168 0.15 -10.10 8.91
CA ASP A 168 1.41 -10.77 9.24
C ASP A 168 2.02 -11.33 7.95
N THR A 169 3.22 -10.84 7.61
CA THR A 169 3.89 -11.18 6.35
C THR A 169 4.24 -12.66 6.29
N ASP A 170 4.56 -13.29 7.42
CA ASP A 170 4.99 -14.69 7.46
C ASP A 170 3.81 -15.64 7.23
N LEU A 171 2.61 -15.23 7.68
CA LEU A 171 1.34 -15.92 7.43
C LEU A 171 0.74 -15.63 6.04
N SER A 172 1.25 -14.62 5.33
CA SER A 172 0.77 -14.28 4.00
C SER A 172 1.13 -15.35 2.96
N LEU A 173 0.18 -15.67 2.09
CA LEU A 173 0.33 -16.46 0.87
C LEU A 173 0.60 -15.55 -0.34
N GLY A 174 1.13 -14.34 -0.10
CA GLY A 174 1.39 -13.32 -1.12
C GLY A 174 0.10 -12.83 -1.77
N TRP A 175 0.06 -12.84 -3.10
CA TRP A 175 -1.12 -12.42 -3.88
C TRP A 175 -2.42 -13.07 -3.41
N LYS A 176 -2.41 -14.36 -3.05
CA LYS A 176 -3.62 -15.08 -2.65
C LYS A 176 -4.25 -14.46 -1.40
N SER A 177 -3.43 -14.00 -0.45
CA SER A 177 -3.87 -13.30 0.76
C SER A 177 -4.20 -11.83 0.51
N HIS A 178 -3.44 -11.15 -0.36
CA HIS A 178 -3.58 -9.71 -0.54
C HIS A 178 -4.71 -9.33 -1.51
N ASN A 179 -4.96 -10.15 -2.55
CA ASN A 179 -5.90 -9.80 -3.61
C ASN A 179 -7.34 -9.52 -3.13
N PRO A 180 -7.95 -10.31 -2.23
CA PRO A 180 -9.28 -9.97 -1.70
C PRO A 180 -9.32 -8.60 -1.03
N LEU A 181 -8.26 -8.24 -0.29
CA LEU A 181 -8.14 -6.93 0.37
C LEU A 181 -7.99 -5.80 -0.67
N TYR A 182 -7.19 -6.02 -1.71
CA TYR A 182 -7.07 -5.05 -2.81
C TYR A 182 -8.36 -4.88 -3.58
N LEU A 183 -9.09 -5.94 -3.88
CA LEU A 183 -10.36 -5.85 -4.60
C LEU A 183 -11.35 -4.94 -3.85
N ALA A 184 -11.43 -5.07 -2.53
CA ALA A 184 -12.28 -4.20 -1.73
C ALA A 184 -11.80 -2.73 -1.73
N VAL A 185 -10.48 -2.52 -1.64
CA VAL A 185 -9.87 -1.17 -1.75
C VAL A 185 -10.13 -0.55 -3.13
N VAL A 186 -9.99 -1.34 -4.21
CA VAL A 186 -10.21 -0.91 -5.59
C VAL A 186 -11.67 -0.58 -5.81
N GLN A 187 -12.61 -1.43 -5.41
CA GLN A 187 -14.06 -1.13 -5.49
C GLN A 187 -14.41 0.19 -4.80
N SER A 188 -13.79 0.45 -3.64
CA SER A 188 -13.97 1.71 -2.94
C SER A 188 -13.38 2.92 -3.69
N LEU A 189 -12.28 2.75 -4.41
CA LEU A 189 -11.61 3.83 -5.14
C LEU A 189 -12.25 4.07 -6.50
N ASP A 190 -12.78 3.03 -7.12
CA ASP A 190 -13.54 3.07 -8.36
C ASP A 190 -14.82 3.88 -8.18
N ALA A 191 -15.60 3.59 -7.14
CA ALA A 191 -16.75 4.45 -6.79
C ALA A 191 -16.31 5.90 -6.50
N ALA A 192 -15.18 6.09 -5.80
CA ALA A 192 -14.68 7.42 -5.47
C ALA A 192 -14.17 8.20 -6.70
N PHE A 193 -13.81 7.51 -7.78
CA PHE A 193 -13.49 8.11 -9.07
C PHE A 193 -14.67 8.91 -9.60
N ASP A 194 -15.86 8.32 -9.57
CA ASP A 194 -17.10 9.00 -9.97
C ASP A 194 -17.65 9.96 -8.90
N GLY A 195 -16.95 10.10 -7.77
CA GLY A 195 -17.38 10.91 -6.63
C GLY A 195 -18.54 10.29 -5.86
N LEU A 196 -18.61 8.97 -5.85
CA LEU A 196 -19.62 8.15 -5.18
C LEU A 196 -18.99 7.22 -4.13
N THR A 197 -19.82 6.73 -3.23
CA THR A 197 -19.52 5.56 -2.40
C THR A 197 -19.97 4.28 -3.12
N PRO A 198 -19.53 3.08 -2.68
CA PRO A 198 -19.97 1.81 -3.27
C PRO A 198 -21.49 1.58 -3.24
N ASP A 199 -22.22 2.24 -2.34
CA ASP A 199 -23.68 2.25 -2.26
C ASP A 199 -24.32 3.45 -2.98
N ASN A 200 -23.61 4.05 -3.94
CA ASN A 200 -24.07 5.15 -4.81
C ASN A 200 -24.46 6.45 -4.06
N ARG A 201 -23.92 6.69 -2.86
CA ARG A 201 -24.09 7.98 -2.18
C ARG A 201 -23.02 8.98 -2.63
N PRO A 202 -23.34 10.29 -2.72
CA PRO A 202 -22.35 11.29 -3.10
C PRO A 202 -21.22 11.45 -2.06
N LEU A 203 -19.96 11.46 -2.52
CA LEU A 203 -18.78 11.88 -1.73
C LEU A 203 -18.51 13.39 -1.79
N GLY A 204 -19.18 14.11 -2.70
CA GLY A 204 -19.04 15.56 -2.91
C GLY A 204 -17.81 15.96 -3.75
N ARG A 205 -16.86 15.06 -3.97
CA ARG A 205 -15.66 15.26 -4.80
C ARG A 205 -15.26 13.96 -5.49
N LYS A 206 -14.56 14.06 -6.61
CA LYS A 206 -13.97 12.93 -7.34
C LYS A 206 -12.52 12.69 -6.92
N TYR A 207 -12.06 11.44 -6.95
CA TYR A 207 -10.72 11.06 -6.52
C TYR A 207 -10.09 10.08 -7.50
N ALA A 208 -8.81 10.25 -7.81
CA ALA A 208 -8.12 9.34 -8.73
C ALA A 208 -6.83 8.80 -8.10
N VAL A 209 -6.63 7.49 -8.20
CA VAL A 209 -5.34 6.88 -7.86
C VAL A 209 -4.35 7.25 -8.96
N THR A 210 -3.34 8.02 -8.61
CA THR A 210 -2.33 8.52 -9.57
C THR A 210 -0.93 8.00 -9.27
N GLN A 211 -0.76 7.36 -8.12
CA GLN A 211 0.51 6.81 -7.69
C GLN A 211 0.28 5.51 -6.92
N ILE A 212 0.98 4.45 -7.34
CA ILE A 212 1.14 3.22 -6.58
C ILE A 212 2.62 3.14 -6.21
N LYS A 213 2.89 3.06 -4.92
CA LYS A 213 4.24 3.08 -4.34
C LYS A 213 4.40 1.88 -3.44
N GLY A 214 5.64 1.52 -3.16
CA GLY A 214 5.94 0.58 -2.10
C GLY A 214 7.40 0.18 -2.09
N ASP A 215 7.76 -0.62 -1.08
CA ASP A 215 9.03 -1.31 -1.08
C ASP A 215 9.02 -2.47 -2.09
N TRP A 216 10.21 -3.01 -2.37
CA TRP A 216 10.34 -4.10 -3.32
C TRP A 216 9.61 -5.36 -2.85
N GLU A 217 9.59 -5.61 -1.54
CA GLU A 217 8.93 -6.77 -0.94
C GLU A 217 7.42 -6.75 -1.20
N TYR A 218 6.80 -5.61 -0.98
CA TYR A 218 5.40 -5.37 -1.31
C TYR A 218 5.08 -5.59 -2.79
N HIS A 219 5.89 -5.05 -3.70
CA HIS A 219 5.64 -5.14 -5.13
C HIS A 219 5.72 -6.57 -5.65
N TYR A 220 6.73 -7.36 -5.25
CA TYR A 220 6.82 -8.74 -5.73
C TYR A 220 5.69 -9.62 -5.18
N GLN A 221 5.30 -9.43 -3.91
CA GLN A 221 4.21 -10.19 -3.30
C GLN A 221 2.86 -9.85 -3.94
N THR A 222 2.65 -8.56 -4.25
CA THR A 222 1.41 -8.06 -4.81
C THR A 222 1.27 -8.33 -6.29
N TRP A 223 2.31 -8.15 -7.10
CA TRP A 223 2.22 -8.33 -8.56
C TRP A 223 2.66 -9.70 -9.04
N ARG A 224 2.93 -10.63 -8.11
CA ARG A 224 3.42 -11.98 -8.43
C ARG A 224 4.64 -11.94 -9.36
N LEU A 225 5.54 -10.99 -9.10
CA LEU A 225 6.70 -10.80 -9.97
C LEU A 225 7.53 -12.08 -10.01
N LYS A 226 7.79 -12.56 -11.22
CA LYS A 226 8.64 -13.72 -11.47
C LYS A 226 10.12 -13.39 -11.27
N ARG A 227 10.48 -12.11 -11.38
CA ARG A 227 11.84 -11.56 -11.28
C ARG A 227 11.98 -10.73 -10.00
N TRP A 228 12.87 -11.12 -9.09
CA TRP A 228 13.18 -10.41 -7.84
C TRP A 228 14.52 -10.87 -7.27
N TRP A 229 15.05 -10.15 -6.27
CA TRP A 229 16.44 -10.33 -5.81
C TRP A 229 16.86 -11.76 -5.40
N LYS A 230 15.91 -12.61 -4.98
CA LYS A 230 16.19 -14.03 -4.63
C LYS A 230 16.10 -14.99 -5.81
N THR A 231 15.50 -14.61 -6.93
CA THR A 231 15.47 -15.46 -8.13
C THR A 231 16.73 -15.25 -8.96
N ARG A 232 17.01 -16.23 -9.82
CA ARG A 232 18.08 -16.14 -10.82
C ARG A 232 18.05 -14.82 -11.57
N TRP A 233 16.89 -14.45 -12.13
CA TRP A 233 16.64 -13.12 -12.72
C TRP A 233 16.25 -12.14 -11.62
N CYS A 234 17.18 -11.29 -11.22
CA CYS A 234 17.04 -10.46 -10.03
C CYS A 234 16.52 -9.05 -10.32
N CYS A 235 16.78 -8.53 -11.53
CA CYS A 235 16.22 -7.27 -11.99
C CYS A 235 14.85 -7.50 -12.64
N TRP A 236 13.90 -6.63 -12.32
CA TRP A 236 12.57 -6.67 -12.93
C TRP A 236 12.50 -6.02 -14.30
N ARG A 237 13.50 -5.20 -14.65
CA ARG A 237 13.52 -4.38 -15.87
C ARG A 237 14.49 -4.91 -16.93
N CYS A 238 15.39 -5.84 -16.61
CA CYS A 238 16.32 -6.42 -17.56
C CYS A 238 16.66 -7.87 -17.17
N ASP A 239 17.48 -8.55 -17.96
CA ASP A 239 17.90 -9.94 -17.74
C ASP A 239 19.10 -10.07 -16.79
N ALA A 240 19.35 -9.08 -15.92
CA ALA A 240 20.40 -9.20 -14.90
C ALA A 240 20.15 -10.39 -13.96
N GLU A 241 21.20 -11.15 -13.70
CA GLU A 241 21.18 -12.39 -12.92
C GLU A 241 21.99 -12.27 -11.62
N ASN A 242 21.53 -12.90 -10.53
CA ASN A 242 22.18 -12.85 -9.21
C ASN A 242 23.37 -13.83 -9.03
N HIS A 243 23.99 -14.27 -10.12
CA HIS A 243 25.11 -15.22 -10.10
C HIS A 243 26.31 -14.66 -10.88
N HIS A 244 27.52 -14.73 -10.31
CA HIS A 244 28.72 -14.12 -10.89
C HIS A 244 29.16 -14.75 -12.23
N GLN A 245 28.87 -16.03 -12.44
CA GLN A 245 29.12 -16.74 -13.72
C GLN A 245 27.91 -16.75 -14.67
N ALA A 246 26.90 -15.91 -14.42
CA ALA A 246 25.77 -15.80 -15.31
C ALA A 246 26.15 -15.17 -16.67
N ARG A 247 25.25 -15.27 -17.65
CA ARG A 247 25.39 -14.57 -18.93
C ARG A 247 25.35 -13.05 -18.74
N HIS A 248 24.54 -12.60 -17.78
CA HIS A 248 24.26 -11.21 -17.48
C HIS A 248 24.40 -10.93 -15.97
N PRO A 249 25.60 -11.05 -15.38
CA PRO A 249 25.76 -10.96 -13.93
C PRO A 249 25.47 -9.54 -13.44
N ILE A 250 24.63 -9.38 -12.40
CA ILE A 250 24.33 -8.07 -11.79
C ILE A 250 25.57 -7.38 -11.19
N THR A 251 26.64 -8.15 -10.99
CA THR A 251 27.93 -7.66 -10.50
C THR A 251 28.86 -7.17 -11.62
N ASP A 252 28.39 -7.16 -12.88
CA ASP A 252 29.10 -6.47 -13.96
C ASP A 252 28.91 -4.96 -13.81
N PHE A 253 29.97 -4.31 -13.31
CA PHE A 253 30.05 -2.87 -13.10
C PHE A 253 30.93 -2.18 -14.15
N SER A 254 31.15 -2.81 -15.30
CA SER A 254 31.82 -2.17 -16.43
C SER A 254 30.96 -1.03 -17.01
N ASP A 255 31.56 -0.19 -17.87
CA ASP A 255 30.86 0.94 -18.50
C ASP A 255 29.75 0.51 -19.47
N ASP A 256 29.84 -0.72 -20.00
CA ASP A 256 28.85 -1.33 -20.89
C ASP A 256 28.50 -2.75 -20.42
N PRO A 257 27.77 -2.87 -19.30
CA PRO A 257 27.53 -4.15 -18.70
C PRO A 257 26.51 -4.93 -19.53
N SER A 258 26.71 -6.24 -19.68
CA SER A 258 25.95 -7.02 -20.66
C SER A 258 24.44 -7.06 -20.41
N TRP A 259 23.98 -6.80 -19.18
CA TRP A 259 22.57 -6.72 -18.83
C TRP A 259 21.90 -5.41 -19.28
N ALA A 260 22.64 -4.33 -19.56
CA ALA A 260 22.05 -3.06 -19.96
C ALA A 260 21.34 -3.16 -21.32
N ALA A 261 21.91 -3.93 -22.25
CA ALA A 261 21.31 -4.20 -23.57
C ALA A 261 20.06 -5.10 -23.53
N THR A 262 19.69 -5.62 -22.36
CA THR A 262 18.54 -6.54 -22.15
C THR A 262 17.34 -5.85 -21.51
N GLU A 263 17.29 -4.52 -21.55
CA GLU A 263 16.18 -3.76 -20.97
C GLU A 263 14.84 -4.15 -21.62
N LEU A 264 13.90 -4.57 -20.77
CA LEU A 264 12.55 -4.93 -21.18
C LEU A 264 11.76 -3.67 -21.50
N SER A 265 11.10 -3.66 -22.65
CA SER A 265 9.99 -2.73 -22.91
C SER A 265 8.85 -2.94 -21.90
N HIS A 266 7.94 -1.98 -21.81
CA HIS A 266 6.75 -2.10 -20.94
C HIS A 266 5.97 -3.39 -21.21
N ASN A 267 5.73 -3.73 -22.48
CA ASN A 267 4.99 -4.93 -22.86
C ASN A 267 5.77 -6.21 -22.50
N GLN A 268 7.08 -6.23 -22.70
CA GLN A 268 7.93 -7.35 -22.28
C GLN A 268 7.91 -7.52 -20.77
N PHE A 269 8.01 -6.44 -19.99
CA PHE A 269 7.90 -6.50 -18.53
C PHE A 269 6.56 -7.10 -18.08
N VAL A 270 5.45 -6.68 -18.68
CA VAL A 270 4.12 -7.22 -18.37
C VAL A 270 4.06 -8.73 -18.68
N VAL A 271 4.54 -9.15 -19.84
CA VAL A 271 4.51 -10.55 -20.28
C VAL A 271 5.46 -11.44 -19.48
N GLU A 272 6.71 -11.01 -19.29
CA GLU A 272 7.80 -11.80 -18.75
C GLU A 272 7.98 -11.61 -17.24
N GLY A 273 7.82 -10.39 -16.75
CA GLY A 273 8.02 -10.01 -15.35
C GLY A 273 6.82 -10.36 -14.46
N ILE A 274 5.60 -10.12 -14.95
CA ILE A 274 4.34 -10.39 -14.21
C ILE A 274 3.73 -11.73 -14.65
N GLY A 275 3.70 -11.99 -15.96
CA GLY A 275 3.08 -13.17 -16.55
C GLY A 275 1.73 -12.89 -17.20
N GLN A 276 1.54 -13.38 -18.44
CA GLN A 276 0.35 -13.12 -19.27
C GLN A 276 -0.99 -13.47 -18.63
N ASN A 277 -1.04 -14.49 -17.77
CA ASN A 277 -2.30 -14.98 -17.18
C ASN A 277 -2.85 -14.09 -16.05
N HIS A 278 -2.17 -12.99 -15.72
CA HIS A 278 -2.46 -12.19 -14.53
C HIS A 278 -2.67 -10.70 -14.83
N VAL A 279 -2.71 -10.34 -16.11
CA VAL A 279 -2.97 -8.97 -16.54
C VAL A 279 -4.46 -8.86 -16.80
N CYS A 280 -5.15 -8.00 -16.03
CA CYS A 280 -6.46 -7.54 -16.46
C CYS A 280 -6.25 -6.82 -17.79
N ALA A 281 -6.74 -7.39 -18.89
CA ALA A 281 -6.92 -6.61 -20.10
C ALA A 281 -7.81 -5.43 -19.72
N LEU A 282 -7.40 -4.21 -20.03
CA LEU A 282 -8.27 -3.03 -20.02
C LEU A 282 -9.32 -3.22 -21.12
N THR A 283 -10.20 -4.19 -20.97
CA THR A 283 -11.41 -4.27 -21.77
C THR A 283 -12.36 -3.24 -21.17
N LYS A 284 -12.38 -2.05 -21.78
CA LYS A 284 -13.53 -1.15 -21.62
C LYS A 284 -14.78 -1.97 -22.02
N THR A 285 -15.56 -2.38 -21.05
CA THR A 285 -16.96 -2.79 -21.25
C THR A 285 -17.83 -1.54 -21.29
#